data_AF-A0A935DJX6-F1
#
_entry.id   AF-A0A935DJX6-F1
#
_cell.length_a   1.000
_cell.length_b   1.000
_cell.length_c   1.000
_cell.angle_alpha   90.00
_cell.angle_beta   90.00
_cell.angle_gamma   90.00
#
_symmetry.space_group_name_H-M   'P 1'
#
loop_
_entity.id
_entity.type
_entity.pdbx_description
1 polymer ?
#
loop_
_entity_poly.entity_id
_entity_poly.type
_entity_poly.pdbx_seq_one_letter_code
_entity_poly.pdbx_strand_id
1 'polypeptide(L)'
;MRYLQPAFYGEGPSDYAFLPRLLLRLCEQVLLDLGCGPFEVADPEMLNDAEGAPRRRSERVAEAAFKARDAWNLLWVHSDGAGDPDAARATSVQPAFDLLAQRLPPGSWAGVAVIPVREVEAWVLADGDALRAALGVSLDDVALGLPGASACEGLADPKPPMEQAFKTALGRQYRPGRGSGLQDILRAVAERSRCETLRSLPSFRACEAEMRSALLQLYPDLASRR
;
A
#
# COMPACT_ATOMS: atom_id res chain seq x y z
N MET A 1 -14.02 22.95 -0.51
CA MET A 1 -13.27 21.79 0.02
C MET A 1 -13.50 20.63 -0.92
N ARG A 2 -12.45 19.91 -1.32
CA ARG A 2 -12.60 18.68 -2.12
C ARG A 2 -12.52 17.48 -1.19
N TYR A 3 -13.32 16.48 -1.47
CA TYR A 3 -13.37 15.25 -0.69
C TYR A 3 -12.74 14.12 -1.48
N LEU A 4 -11.78 13.45 -0.85
CA LEU A 4 -11.18 12.23 -1.36
C LEU A 4 -11.50 11.11 -0.37
N GLN A 5 -12.14 10.06 -0.86
CA GLN A 5 -12.54 8.91 -0.06
C GLN A 5 -11.87 7.67 -0.65
N PRO A 6 -10.72 7.25 -0.08
CA PRO A 6 -10.05 6.05 -0.54
C PRO A 6 -10.79 4.79 -0.10
N ALA A 7 -10.57 3.71 -0.84
CA ALA A 7 -10.88 2.34 -0.45
C ALA A 7 -9.67 1.45 -0.71
N PHE A 8 -9.49 0.40 0.08
CA PHE A 8 -8.38 -0.53 -0.01
C PHE A 8 -8.86 -1.97 -0.10
N TYR A 9 -8.27 -2.74 -1.01
CA TYR A 9 -8.42 -4.19 -1.11
C TYR A 9 -7.04 -4.85 -1.15
N GLY A 10 -6.72 -5.67 -0.15
CA GLY A 10 -5.47 -6.44 -0.02
C GLY A 10 -5.68 -7.95 0.06
N GLU A 11 -4.59 -8.72 0.20
CA GLU A 11 -4.59 -10.19 0.18
C GLU A 11 -4.57 -10.80 1.57
N GLY A 12 -3.87 -10.17 2.50
CA GLY A 12 -3.65 -10.69 3.83
C GLY A 12 -3.57 -9.63 4.93
N PRO A 13 -3.61 -10.06 6.21
CA PRO A 13 -3.68 -9.14 7.34
C PRO A 13 -2.48 -8.18 7.47
N SER A 14 -1.29 -8.56 6.97
CA SER A 14 -0.12 -7.69 6.93
C SER A 14 -0.39 -6.47 6.05
N ASP A 15 -1.03 -6.67 4.89
CA ASP A 15 -1.34 -5.63 3.92
C ASP A 15 -2.29 -4.60 4.54
N TYR A 16 -3.38 -5.07 5.16
CA TYR A 16 -4.34 -4.21 5.84
C TYR A 16 -3.75 -3.46 7.04
N ALA A 17 -2.71 -4.00 7.67
CA ALA A 17 -2.02 -3.33 8.76
C ALA A 17 -1.06 -2.22 8.29
N PHE A 18 -0.39 -2.44 7.15
CA PHE A 18 0.68 -1.57 6.66
C PHE A 18 0.20 -0.59 5.57
N LEU A 19 -0.39 -1.10 4.49
CA LEU A 19 -0.59 -0.33 3.26
C LEU A 19 -1.59 0.81 3.39
N PRO A 20 -2.79 0.65 3.99
CA PRO A 20 -3.75 1.76 4.09
C PRO A 20 -3.18 3.02 4.74
N ARG A 21 -2.36 2.86 5.79
CA ARG A 21 -1.74 3.98 6.51
C ARG A 21 -0.59 4.60 5.72
N LEU A 22 0.23 3.78 5.07
CA LEU A 22 1.29 4.28 4.21
C LEU A 22 0.74 5.04 3.00
N LEU A 23 -0.27 4.47 2.33
CA LEU A 23 -0.88 5.02 1.12
C LEU A 23 -1.65 6.31 1.40
N LEU A 24 -2.31 6.43 2.56
CA LEU A 24 -2.96 7.67 2.98
C LEU A 24 -1.94 8.81 3.07
N ARG A 25 -0.82 8.58 3.75
CA ARG A 25 0.27 9.57 3.88
C ARG A 25 0.92 9.91 2.53
N LEU A 26 1.13 8.89 1.69
CA LEU A 26 1.62 9.12 0.32
C LEU A 26 0.63 9.97 -0.49
N CYS A 27 -0.67 9.68 -0.38
CA CYS A 27 -1.71 10.42 -1.07
C CYS A 27 -1.75 11.89 -0.64
N GLU A 28 -1.70 12.17 0.66
CA GLU A 28 -1.60 13.52 1.21
C GLU A 28 -0.35 14.26 0.71
N GLN A 29 0.81 13.58 0.69
CA GLN A 29 2.05 14.16 0.16
C GLN A 29 1.92 14.48 -1.33
N VAL A 30 1.35 13.59 -2.14
CA VAL A 30 1.15 13.83 -3.59
C VAL A 30 0.19 15.00 -3.83
N LEU A 31 -0.88 15.12 -3.04
CA LEU A 31 -1.81 16.25 -3.10
C LEU A 31 -1.11 17.57 -2.76
N LEU A 32 -0.25 17.56 -1.72
CA LEU A 32 0.57 18.72 -1.34
C LEU A 32 1.53 19.11 -2.48
N ASP A 33 2.22 18.14 -3.07
CA ASP A 33 3.17 18.34 -4.18
C ASP A 33 2.49 18.84 -5.47
N LEU A 34 1.20 18.55 -5.64
CA LEU A 34 0.39 19.08 -6.73
C LEU A 34 -0.09 20.52 -6.49
N GLY A 35 0.23 21.14 -5.35
CA GLY A 35 -0.16 22.52 -5.04
C GLY A 35 -1.67 22.68 -4.86
N CYS A 36 -2.33 21.62 -4.40
CA CYS A 36 -3.78 21.59 -4.26
C CYS A 36 -4.26 22.52 -3.14
N GLY A 37 -5.44 23.12 -3.33
CA GLY A 37 -6.20 23.71 -2.21
C GLY A 37 -6.63 22.64 -1.20
N PRO A 38 -7.29 23.00 -0.09
CA PRO A 38 -7.59 22.06 0.99
C PRO A 38 -8.42 20.86 0.50
N PHE A 39 -7.82 19.68 0.63
CA PHE A 39 -8.46 18.38 0.50
C PHE A 39 -8.80 17.86 1.90
N GLU A 40 -10.01 17.33 2.04
CA GLU A 40 -10.36 16.47 3.15
C GLU A 40 -10.20 15.04 2.65
N VAL A 41 -9.15 14.36 3.13
CA VAL A 41 -8.88 12.96 2.81
C VAL A 41 -9.41 12.12 3.97
N ALA A 42 -10.40 11.29 3.69
CA ALA A 42 -10.98 10.42 4.70
C ALA A 42 -10.12 9.18 4.96
N ASP A 43 -10.37 8.51 6.08
CA ASP A 43 -9.84 7.18 6.33
C ASP A 43 -10.29 6.22 5.22
N PRO A 44 -9.41 5.34 4.71
CA PRO A 44 -9.77 4.43 3.65
C PRO A 44 -10.80 3.39 4.10
N GLU A 45 -11.80 3.11 3.24
CA GLU A 45 -12.74 2.01 3.45
C GLU A 45 -12.05 0.67 3.19
N MET A 46 -12.12 -0.26 4.16
CA MET A 46 -11.49 -1.58 4.03
C MET A 46 -12.45 -2.55 3.33
N LEU A 47 -12.21 -2.81 2.04
CA LEU A 47 -13.05 -3.70 1.25
C LEU A 47 -12.67 -5.15 1.52
N ASN A 48 -13.68 -6.01 1.65
CA ASN A 48 -13.51 -7.46 1.81
C ASN A 48 -14.30 -8.20 0.75
N ASP A 49 -14.01 -9.50 0.60
CA ASP A 49 -14.80 -10.38 -0.26
C ASP A 49 -16.27 -10.31 0.11
N ALA A 50 -17.11 -10.06 -0.89
CA ALA A 50 -18.55 -10.04 -0.69
C ALA A 50 -19.10 -11.45 -0.41
N GLU A 51 -20.24 -11.56 0.28
CA GLU A 51 -20.91 -12.85 0.39
C GLU A 51 -21.21 -13.45 -0.98
N GLY A 52 -20.91 -14.75 -1.14
CA GLY A 52 -21.03 -15.45 -2.42
C GLY A 52 -20.01 -15.00 -3.46
N ALA A 53 -18.85 -14.49 -3.04
CA ALA A 53 -17.84 -13.92 -3.92
C ALA A 53 -17.49 -14.85 -5.10
N PRO A 54 -17.25 -14.29 -6.30
CA PRO A 54 -16.75 -15.04 -7.43
C PRO A 54 -15.44 -15.77 -7.13
N ARG A 55 -15.14 -16.84 -7.90
CA ARG A 55 -13.91 -17.60 -7.70
C ARG A 55 -12.66 -16.80 -8.07
N ARG A 56 -12.74 -15.94 -9.10
CA ARG A 56 -11.59 -15.17 -9.59
C ARG A 56 -11.39 -13.93 -8.75
N ARG A 57 -10.15 -13.68 -8.32
CA ARG A 57 -9.78 -12.54 -7.46
C ARG A 57 -10.20 -11.20 -8.08
N SER A 58 -9.93 -10.99 -9.36
CA SER A 58 -10.29 -9.75 -10.05
C SER A 58 -11.79 -9.46 -10.02
N GLU A 59 -12.62 -10.50 -10.14
CA GLU A 59 -14.08 -10.39 -10.01
C GLU A 59 -14.50 -10.09 -8.56
N ARG A 60 -13.82 -10.65 -7.56
CA ARG A 60 -14.06 -10.32 -6.14
C ARG A 60 -13.75 -8.86 -5.82
N VAL A 61 -12.60 -8.37 -6.27
CA VAL A 61 -12.19 -6.96 -6.13
C VAL A 61 -13.25 -6.06 -6.76
N ALA A 62 -13.59 -6.31 -8.03
CA ALA A 62 -14.56 -5.50 -8.76
C ALA A 62 -15.95 -5.52 -8.11
N GLU A 63 -16.38 -6.66 -7.59
CA GLU A 63 -17.67 -6.78 -6.92
C GLU A 63 -17.71 -6.08 -5.57
N ALA A 64 -16.67 -6.23 -4.74
CA ALA A 64 -16.54 -5.54 -3.46
C ALA A 64 -16.53 -4.02 -3.67
N ALA A 65 -15.70 -3.54 -4.59
CA ALA A 65 -15.61 -2.12 -4.93
C ALA A 65 -16.92 -1.58 -5.50
N PHE A 66 -17.58 -2.31 -6.40
CA PHE A 66 -18.87 -1.87 -6.97
C PHE A 66 -20.00 -1.82 -5.92
N LYS A 67 -20.04 -2.77 -4.99
CA LYS A 67 -21.02 -2.74 -3.88
C LYS A 67 -20.82 -1.51 -2.99
N ALA A 68 -19.57 -1.11 -2.77
CA ALA A 68 -19.20 0.06 -1.99
C ALA A 68 -19.09 1.37 -2.81
N ARG A 69 -19.47 1.40 -4.09
CA ARG A 69 -19.19 2.51 -5.04
C ARG A 69 -19.61 3.92 -4.60
N ASP A 70 -20.60 4.02 -3.72
CA ASP A 70 -21.10 5.30 -3.21
C ASP A 70 -20.28 5.81 -2.01
N ALA A 71 -19.32 5.01 -1.53
CA ALA A 71 -18.50 5.25 -0.35
C ALA A 71 -17.00 5.40 -0.69
N TRP A 72 -16.62 5.54 -1.97
CA TRP A 72 -15.24 5.81 -2.37
C TRP A 72 -15.15 6.43 -3.77
N ASN A 73 -14.03 7.09 -4.05
CA ASN A 73 -13.67 7.57 -5.38
C ASN A 73 -12.21 7.27 -5.77
N LEU A 74 -11.39 6.78 -4.84
CA LEU A 74 -10.04 6.29 -5.11
C LEU A 74 -9.91 4.84 -4.60
N LEU A 75 -9.57 3.90 -5.48
CA LEU A 75 -9.43 2.49 -5.11
C LEU A 75 -7.96 2.06 -5.17
N TRP A 76 -7.44 1.59 -4.04
CA TRP A 76 -6.14 0.92 -3.96
C TRP A 76 -6.33 -0.58 -3.96
N VAL A 77 -5.65 -1.26 -4.89
CA VAL A 77 -5.66 -2.73 -4.97
C VAL A 77 -4.23 -3.21 -4.84
N HIS A 78 -3.96 -3.93 -3.77
CA HIS A 78 -2.68 -4.59 -3.57
C HIS A 78 -2.67 -5.98 -4.21
N SER A 79 -1.52 -6.41 -4.68
CA SER A 79 -1.19 -7.79 -5.05
C SER A 79 0.31 -7.95 -4.89
N ASP A 80 0.77 -9.10 -4.42
CA ASP A 80 2.19 -9.43 -4.48
C ASP A 80 2.66 -9.52 -5.94
N GLY A 81 3.89 -9.06 -6.21
CA GLY A 81 4.48 -9.02 -7.55
C GLY A 81 5.15 -10.33 -7.95
N ALA A 82 5.51 -11.19 -7.00
CA ALA A 82 6.20 -12.47 -7.23
C ALA A 82 7.50 -12.39 -8.09
N GLY A 83 8.09 -11.21 -8.24
CA GLY A 83 9.27 -10.92 -9.07
C GLY A 83 8.94 -10.31 -10.43
N ASP A 84 7.66 -10.23 -10.79
CA ASP A 84 7.15 -9.66 -12.04
C ASP A 84 5.90 -8.79 -11.77
N PRO A 85 6.09 -7.54 -11.32
CA PRO A 85 4.98 -6.63 -11.02
C PRO A 85 4.05 -6.36 -12.20
N ASP A 86 4.58 -6.38 -13.43
CA ASP A 86 3.80 -6.14 -14.63
C ASP A 86 2.85 -7.32 -14.91
N ALA A 87 3.35 -8.55 -14.78
CA ALA A 87 2.51 -9.74 -14.87
C ALA A 87 1.47 -9.80 -13.73
N ALA A 88 1.86 -9.45 -12.50
CA ALA A 88 0.93 -9.36 -11.38
C ALA A 88 -0.16 -8.32 -11.63
N ARG A 89 0.19 -7.15 -12.18
CA ARG A 89 -0.78 -6.12 -12.59
C ARG A 89 -1.75 -6.67 -13.63
N ALA A 90 -1.23 -7.26 -14.70
CA ALA A 90 -2.02 -7.77 -15.82
C ALA A 90 -3.01 -8.87 -15.42
N THR A 91 -2.68 -9.66 -14.38
CA THR A 91 -3.47 -10.84 -13.99
C THR A 91 -4.35 -10.61 -12.76
N SER A 92 -3.88 -9.82 -11.78
CA SER A 92 -4.53 -9.70 -10.46
C SER A 92 -5.22 -8.37 -10.22
N VAL A 93 -4.83 -7.30 -10.92
CA VAL A 93 -5.32 -5.93 -10.65
C VAL A 93 -6.04 -5.31 -11.85
N GLN A 94 -5.39 -5.25 -13.01
CA GLN A 94 -5.93 -4.63 -14.22
C GLN A 94 -7.31 -5.20 -14.62
N PRO A 95 -7.54 -6.53 -14.57
CA PRO A 95 -8.86 -7.06 -14.92
C PRO A 95 -9.98 -6.58 -13.98
N ALA A 96 -9.66 -6.28 -12.71
CA ALA A 96 -10.64 -5.70 -11.79
C ALA A 96 -10.98 -4.25 -12.16
N PHE A 97 -9.97 -3.45 -12.53
CA PHE A 97 -10.16 -2.09 -13.01
C PHE A 97 -10.96 -2.05 -14.31
N ASP A 98 -10.69 -2.96 -15.24
CA ASP A 98 -11.42 -3.06 -16.51
C ASP A 98 -12.91 -3.40 -16.28
N LEU A 99 -13.21 -4.29 -15.33
CA LEU A 99 -14.58 -4.62 -14.93
C LEU A 99 -15.29 -3.43 -14.27
N LEU A 100 -14.59 -2.67 -13.42
CA LEU A 100 -15.15 -1.48 -12.79
C LEU A 100 -15.40 -0.37 -13.81
N ALA A 101 -14.53 -0.19 -14.80
CA ALA A 101 -14.68 0.80 -15.85
C ALA A 101 -15.93 0.56 -16.73
N GLN A 102 -16.36 -0.70 -16.85
CA GLN A 102 -17.61 -1.07 -17.54
C GLN A 102 -18.86 -0.77 -16.71
N ARG A 103 -18.72 -0.66 -15.39
CA ARG A 103 -19.85 -0.57 -14.44
C ARG A 103 -20.01 0.82 -13.83
N LEU A 104 -18.94 1.61 -13.76
CA LEU A 104 -18.91 2.91 -13.10
C LEU A 104 -18.72 4.04 -14.12
N PRO A 105 -19.30 5.23 -13.88
CA PRO A 105 -19.14 6.38 -14.77
C PRO A 105 -17.66 6.78 -14.95
N PRO A 106 -17.23 7.15 -16.17
CA PRO A 106 -15.90 7.71 -16.39
C PRO A 106 -15.67 8.96 -15.53
N GLY A 107 -14.49 9.06 -14.92
CA GLY A 107 -14.10 10.20 -14.09
C GLY A 107 -14.73 10.25 -12.69
N SER A 108 -15.65 9.34 -12.34
CA SER A 108 -16.20 9.26 -10.97
C SER A 108 -15.26 8.55 -9.99
N TRP A 109 -14.26 7.84 -10.51
CA TRP A 109 -13.33 7.03 -9.74
C TRP A 109 -11.97 6.92 -10.43
N ALA A 110 -10.94 6.53 -9.68
CA ALA A 110 -9.64 6.12 -10.20
C ALA A 110 -9.05 4.96 -9.38
N GLY A 111 -8.20 4.15 -10.02
CA GLY A 111 -7.53 3.00 -9.40
C GLY A 111 -6.03 3.21 -9.29
N VAL A 112 -5.41 2.66 -8.25
CA VAL A 112 -3.96 2.57 -8.06
C VAL A 112 -3.58 1.12 -7.76
N ALA A 113 -2.69 0.55 -8.55
CA ALA A 113 -2.12 -0.76 -8.27
C ALA A 113 -0.98 -0.60 -7.25
N VAL A 114 -1.03 -1.38 -6.18
CA VAL A 114 -0.03 -1.36 -5.10
C VAL A 114 0.72 -2.67 -5.15
N ILE A 115 1.70 -2.75 -6.04
CA ILE A 115 2.38 -4.02 -6.37
C ILE A 115 3.87 -3.87 -6.06
N PRO A 116 4.38 -4.47 -4.98
CA PRO A 116 5.81 -4.55 -4.71
C PRO A 116 6.51 -5.42 -5.75
N VAL A 117 7.86 -5.37 -5.86
CA VAL A 117 8.59 -6.30 -6.76
C VAL A 117 8.26 -7.76 -6.44
N ARG A 118 8.25 -8.11 -5.16
CA ARG A 118 7.83 -9.43 -4.70
C ARG A 118 6.72 -9.33 -3.68
N GLU A 119 7.02 -8.75 -2.52
CA GLU A 119 6.09 -8.65 -1.39
C GLU A 119 6.29 -7.33 -0.64
N VAL A 120 5.29 -6.91 0.12
CA VAL A 120 5.27 -5.61 0.79
C VAL A 120 6.26 -5.51 1.96
N GLU A 121 6.70 -6.64 2.50
CA GLU A 121 7.74 -6.71 3.53
C GLU A 121 9.05 -6.06 3.07
N ALA A 122 9.33 -6.02 1.76
CA ALA A 122 10.46 -5.26 1.23
C ALA A 122 10.34 -3.75 1.51
N TRP A 123 9.12 -3.20 1.48
CA TRP A 123 8.87 -1.80 1.83
C TRP A 123 9.00 -1.56 3.33
N VAL A 124 8.57 -2.53 4.15
CA VAL A 124 8.73 -2.49 5.61
C VAL A 124 10.21 -2.45 6.00
N LEU A 125 11.04 -3.28 5.36
CA LEU A 125 12.47 -3.38 5.62
C LEU A 125 13.25 -2.14 5.15
N ALA A 126 12.77 -1.45 4.11
CA ALA A 126 13.51 -0.38 3.46
C ALA A 126 13.70 0.87 4.35
N ASP A 127 12.77 1.15 5.27
CA ASP A 127 12.95 2.22 6.24
C ASP A 127 13.32 1.66 7.63
N GLY A 128 14.60 1.33 7.77
CA GLY A 128 15.16 0.81 9.03
C GLY A 128 14.95 1.73 10.23
N ASP A 129 14.91 3.06 10.04
CA ASP A 129 14.61 4.00 11.14
C ASP A 129 13.15 3.86 11.61
N ALA A 130 12.20 3.78 10.68
CA ALA A 130 10.79 3.58 11.00
C ALA A 130 10.57 2.24 11.68
N LEU A 131 11.26 1.18 11.21
CA LEU A 131 11.18 -0.14 11.81
C LEU A 131 11.73 -0.17 13.25
N ARG A 132 12.91 0.41 13.47
CA ARG A 132 13.52 0.52 14.81
C ARG A 132 12.65 1.31 15.79
N ALA A 133 12.10 2.44 15.31
CA ALA A 133 11.21 3.26 16.11
C ALA A 133 9.90 2.54 16.46
N ALA A 134 9.33 1.76 15.55
CA ALA A 134 8.14 0.94 15.82
C ALA A 134 8.42 -0.20 16.82
N LEU A 135 9.62 -0.80 16.76
CA LEU A 135 10.05 -1.85 17.68
C LEU A 135 10.53 -1.32 19.04
N GLY A 136 10.77 -0.01 19.17
CA GLY A 136 11.24 0.61 20.41
C GLY A 136 12.68 0.22 20.78
N VAL A 137 13.54 -0.01 19.78
CA VAL A 137 14.93 -0.47 19.98
C VAL A 137 15.95 0.57 19.50
N SER A 138 17.09 0.62 20.18
CA SER A 138 18.25 1.45 19.80
C SER A 138 19.31 0.70 18.99
N LEU A 139 18.98 -0.52 18.52
CA LEU A 139 19.84 -1.30 17.64
C LEU A 139 20.01 -0.55 16.31
N ASP A 140 21.12 -0.75 15.61
CA ASP A 140 21.29 -0.24 14.25
C ASP A 140 20.85 -1.29 13.22
N ASP A 141 20.87 -0.91 11.94
CA ASP A 141 20.46 -1.79 10.83
C ASP A 141 21.35 -3.05 10.78
N VAL A 142 22.64 -2.94 11.09
CA VAL A 142 23.58 -4.08 11.12
C VAL A 142 23.21 -5.06 12.22
N ALA A 143 22.93 -4.57 13.43
CA ALA A 143 22.56 -5.39 14.57
C ALA A 143 21.20 -6.07 14.37
N LEU A 144 20.26 -5.44 13.64
CA LEU A 144 18.99 -6.04 13.28
C LEU A 144 19.05 -6.95 12.04
N GLY A 145 20.17 -6.93 11.30
CA GLY A 145 20.32 -7.67 10.05
C GLY A 145 19.49 -7.09 8.89
N LEU A 146 19.23 -5.79 8.91
CA LEU A 146 18.48 -5.10 7.86
C LEU A 146 19.37 -4.87 6.63
N PRO A 147 18.88 -5.17 5.41
CA PRO A 147 19.56 -4.78 4.19
C PRO A 147 19.53 -3.25 4.01
N GLY A 148 20.39 -2.72 3.14
CA GLY A 148 20.25 -1.34 2.70
C GLY A 148 18.93 -1.11 1.95
N ALA A 149 18.32 0.06 2.11
CA ALA A 149 16.98 0.38 1.58
C ALA A 149 16.78 -0.05 0.12
N SER A 150 17.67 0.36 -0.78
CA SER A 150 17.59 0.05 -2.22
C SER A 150 17.76 -1.44 -2.56
N ALA A 151 18.25 -2.26 -1.63
CA ALA A 151 18.44 -3.70 -1.83
C ALA A 151 17.23 -4.53 -1.39
N CYS A 152 16.25 -3.95 -0.68
CA CYS A 152 15.13 -4.69 -0.10
C CYS A 152 14.26 -5.38 -1.15
N GLU A 153 14.00 -4.72 -2.28
CA GLU A 153 13.22 -5.33 -3.39
C GLU A 153 14.01 -6.38 -4.19
N GLY A 154 15.33 -6.46 -3.99
CA GLY A 154 16.17 -7.51 -4.56
C GLY A 154 16.17 -8.82 -3.76
N LEU A 155 15.57 -8.84 -2.56
CA LEU A 155 15.45 -10.04 -1.76
C LEU A 155 14.51 -11.03 -2.45
N ALA A 156 14.92 -12.30 -2.59
CA ALA A 156 14.07 -13.35 -3.15
C ALA A 156 12.87 -13.69 -2.24
N ASP A 157 13.00 -13.44 -0.94
CA ASP A 157 11.94 -13.58 0.05
C ASP A 157 12.19 -12.56 1.18
N PRO A 158 11.40 -11.47 1.28
CA PRO A 158 11.57 -10.45 2.30
C PRO A 158 10.98 -10.81 3.68
N LYS A 159 10.16 -11.86 3.79
CA LYS A 159 9.56 -12.26 5.09
C LYS A 159 10.61 -12.77 6.10
N PRO A 160 11.54 -13.67 5.75
CA PRO A 160 12.52 -14.18 6.72
C PRO A 160 13.43 -13.08 7.31
N PRO A 161 13.99 -12.14 6.54
CA PRO A 161 14.75 -11.02 7.11
C PRO A 161 13.91 -10.14 8.05
N MET A 162 12.65 -9.85 7.70
CA MET A 162 11.75 -9.09 8.58
C MET A 162 11.46 -9.85 9.88
N GLU A 163 11.12 -11.13 9.80
CA GLU A 163 10.92 -11.96 10.99
C GLU A 163 12.17 -12.02 11.86
N GLN A 164 13.35 -12.11 11.24
CA GLN A 164 14.61 -12.16 11.97
C GLN A 164 14.88 -10.85 12.70
N ALA A 165 14.62 -9.70 12.07
CA ALA A 165 14.72 -8.40 12.72
C ALA A 165 13.80 -8.32 13.96
N PHE A 166 12.58 -8.87 13.86
CA PHE A 166 11.61 -8.82 14.97
C PHE A 166 12.02 -9.77 16.10
N LYS A 167 12.53 -10.96 15.76
CA LYS A 167 13.11 -11.91 16.72
C LYS A 167 14.30 -11.29 17.46
N THR A 168 15.20 -10.62 16.74
CA THR A 168 16.36 -9.94 17.33
C THR A 168 15.95 -8.79 18.24
N ALA A 169 14.99 -7.97 17.84
CA ALA A 169 14.53 -6.81 18.60
C ALA A 169 13.75 -7.17 19.87
N LEU A 170 12.81 -8.11 19.76
CA LEU A 170 11.84 -8.41 20.82
C LEU A 170 12.22 -9.63 21.67
N GLY A 171 13.14 -10.47 21.19
CA GLY A 171 13.62 -11.66 21.89
C GLY A 171 12.47 -12.54 22.38
N ARG A 172 12.40 -12.79 23.71
CA ARG A 172 11.37 -13.62 24.34
C ARG A 172 9.94 -13.05 24.24
N GLN A 173 9.81 -11.74 23.96
CA GLN A 173 8.51 -11.11 23.75
C GLN A 173 7.96 -11.37 22.34
N TYR A 174 8.82 -11.75 21.39
CA TYR A 174 8.38 -12.13 20.06
C TYR A 174 7.55 -13.41 20.13
N ARG A 175 6.30 -13.34 19.66
CA ARG A 175 5.38 -14.48 19.57
C ARG A 175 4.88 -14.60 18.14
N PRO A 176 5.50 -15.45 17.31
CA PRO A 176 5.04 -15.69 15.95
C PRO A 176 3.56 -16.12 15.95
N GLY A 177 2.77 -15.62 15.01
CA GLY A 177 1.38 -16.04 14.82
C GLY A 177 0.34 -15.42 15.77
N ARG A 178 0.72 -14.60 16.75
CA ARG A 178 -0.24 -13.68 17.40
C ARG A 178 -0.46 -12.47 16.49
N GLY A 179 -1.37 -12.61 15.53
CA GLY A 179 -1.65 -11.64 14.47
C GLY A 179 -1.76 -10.19 14.94
N SER A 180 -2.31 -9.93 16.14
CA SER A 180 -2.44 -8.56 16.66
C SER A 180 -1.09 -7.86 16.87
N GLY A 181 -0.09 -8.53 17.44
CA GLY A 181 1.20 -7.90 17.73
C GLY A 181 2.00 -7.56 16.48
N LEU A 182 1.96 -8.43 15.46
CA LEU A 182 2.60 -8.18 14.17
C LEU A 182 1.92 -7.01 13.45
N GLN A 183 0.59 -7.00 13.39
CA GLN A 183 -0.18 -5.94 12.73
C GLN A 183 0.03 -4.59 13.42
N ASP A 184 0.13 -4.56 14.75
CA ASP A 184 0.40 -3.32 15.49
C ASP A 184 1.80 -2.77 15.17
N ILE A 185 2.82 -3.63 15.06
CA ILE A 185 4.16 -3.22 14.63
C ILE A 185 4.10 -2.69 13.20
N LEU A 186 3.50 -3.42 12.26
CA LEU A 186 3.40 -3.00 10.85
C LEU A 186 2.67 -1.65 10.71
N ARG A 187 1.59 -1.44 11.46
CA ARG A 187 0.89 -0.15 11.50
C ARG A 187 1.81 0.96 12.02
N ALA A 188 2.54 0.69 13.09
CA ALA A 188 3.50 1.63 13.65
C ALA A 188 4.64 1.94 12.67
N VAL A 189 5.11 0.97 11.88
CA VAL A 189 6.08 1.21 10.80
C VAL A 189 5.47 2.13 9.74
N ALA A 190 4.27 1.81 9.23
CA ALA A 190 3.59 2.60 8.19
C ALA A 190 3.37 4.07 8.59
N GLU A 191 3.05 4.33 9.87
CA GLU A 191 2.92 5.68 10.43
C GLU A 191 4.25 6.47 10.43
N ARG A 192 5.38 5.76 10.52
CA ARG A 192 6.72 6.35 10.68
C ARG A 192 7.55 6.34 9.40
N SER A 193 7.21 5.51 8.43
CA SER A 193 7.96 5.38 7.17
C SER A 193 8.08 6.71 6.44
N ARG A 194 9.27 7.03 5.96
CA ARG A 194 9.54 8.23 5.16
C ARG A 194 9.36 7.89 3.69
N CYS A 195 8.51 8.64 3.00
CA CYS A 195 8.33 8.48 1.56
C CYS A 195 9.66 8.71 0.82
N GLU A 196 10.53 9.58 1.33
CA GLU A 196 11.88 9.82 0.81
C GLU A 196 12.72 8.55 0.79
N THR A 197 12.68 7.76 1.87
CA THR A 197 13.40 6.48 1.94
C THR A 197 12.79 5.46 0.99
N LEU A 198 11.45 5.35 0.99
CA LEU A 198 10.74 4.40 0.13
C LEU A 198 10.89 4.71 -1.36
N ARG A 199 11.11 5.97 -1.75
CA ARG A 199 11.45 6.36 -3.13
C ARG A 199 12.75 5.76 -3.66
N SER A 200 13.60 5.16 -2.82
CA SER A 200 14.72 4.34 -3.30
C SER A 200 14.25 3.06 -4.01
N LEU A 201 13.03 2.58 -3.72
CA LEU A 201 12.45 1.36 -4.24
C LEU A 201 11.73 1.61 -5.58
N PRO A 202 12.09 0.89 -6.66
CA PRO A 202 11.40 0.98 -7.95
C PRO A 202 9.88 0.85 -7.89
N SER A 203 9.35 -0.14 -7.17
CA SER A 203 7.90 -0.36 -7.19
C SER A 203 7.12 0.69 -6.38
N PHE A 204 7.72 1.24 -5.31
CA PHE A 204 7.13 2.35 -4.58
C PHE A 204 7.03 3.61 -5.46
N ARG A 205 8.07 3.91 -6.23
CA ARG A 205 8.03 5.02 -7.21
C ARG A 205 6.94 4.81 -8.27
N ALA A 206 6.75 3.58 -8.73
CA ALA A 206 5.67 3.24 -9.66
C ALA A 206 4.30 3.49 -9.03
N CYS A 207 4.10 3.05 -7.78
CA CYS A 207 2.88 3.31 -7.01
C CYS A 207 2.63 4.82 -6.81
N GLU A 208 3.65 5.60 -6.44
CA GLU A 208 3.55 7.06 -6.30
C GLU A 208 3.18 7.75 -7.63
N ALA A 209 3.76 7.32 -8.74
CA ALA A 209 3.43 7.83 -10.07
C ALA A 209 1.99 7.50 -10.50
N GLU A 210 1.51 6.29 -10.20
CA GLU A 210 0.14 5.88 -10.49
C GLU A 210 -0.86 6.59 -9.57
N MET A 211 -0.54 6.77 -8.28
CA MET A 211 -1.31 7.62 -7.35
C MET A 211 -1.47 9.04 -7.88
N ARG A 212 -0.37 9.64 -8.36
CA ARG A 212 -0.43 10.98 -8.96
C ARG A 212 -1.34 11.02 -10.19
N SER A 213 -1.24 10.01 -11.05
CA SER A 213 -2.07 9.92 -12.26
C SER A 213 -3.55 9.74 -11.92
N ALA A 214 -3.87 8.92 -10.93
CA ALA A 214 -5.22 8.71 -10.42
C ALA A 214 -5.82 10.00 -9.84
N LEU A 215 -5.05 10.77 -9.07
CA LEU A 215 -5.50 12.05 -8.53
C LEU A 215 -5.74 13.09 -9.64
N LEU A 216 -4.90 13.14 -10.67
CA LEU A 216 -5.11 14.02 -11.83
C LEU A 216 -6.31 13.58 -12.67
N GLN A 217 -6.62 12.29 -12.73
CA GLN A 217 -7.83 11.78 -13.38
C GLN A 217 -9.09 12.23 -12.63
N LEU A 218 -9.09 12.14 -11.30
CA LEU A 218 -10.21 12.55 -10.45
C LEU A 218 -10.41 14.07 -10.42
N TYR A 219 -9.30 14.82 -10.48
CA TYR A 219 -9.32 16.28 -10.40
C TYR A 219 -8.44 16.88 -11.51
N PRO A 220 -8.91 16.89 -12.77
CA PRO A 220 -8.13 17.34 -13.92
C PRO A 220 -7.64 18.79 -13.82
N ASP A 221 -8.35 19.64 -13.08
CA ASP A 221 -7.99 21.05 -12.88
C ASP A 221 -6.69 21.24 -12.07
N LEU A 222 -6.22 20.18 -11.39
CA LEU A 222 -4.92 20.18 -10.72
C LEU A 222 -3.75 20.23 -11.71
N ALA A 223 -3.94 19.76 -12.96
CA ALA A 223 -2.90 19.81 -13.98
C ALA A 223 -2.59 21.25 -14.43
N SER A 224 -3.55 22.16 -14.32
CA SER A 224 -3.47 23.54 -14.82
C SER A 224 -2.80 24.54 -13.86
N ARG A 225 -2.33 24.08 -12.68
CA ARG A 225 -1.78 24.93 -11.62
C ARG A 225 -0.24 24.93 -11.54
N ARG A 226 0.43 24.39 -12.56
CA ARG A 226 1.90 24.42 -12.67
C ARG A 226 2.40 25.62 -13.45
#